data_AF-A0A379SH79-F1
#
_entry.id   AF-A0A379SH79-F1
#
_cell.length_a   1.000
_cell.length_b   1.000
_cell.length_c   1.000
_cell.angle_alpha   90.00
_cell.angle_beta   90.00
_cell.angle_gamma   90.00
#
_symmetry.space_group_name_H-M   'P 1'
#
loop_
_entity.id
_entity.type
_entity.pdbx_description
1 polymer ?
#
loop_
_entity_poly.entity_id
_entity_poly.type
_entity_poly.pdbx_seq_one_letter_code
_entity_poly.pdbx_strand_id
1 'polypeptide(L)' 'MKLYIYDHCPFCVKARMIFGLKNIPVELNVLQNDDEATPTPDDWSKDGAHPAKR' A
#
# COMPACT_ATOMS: atom_id res chain seq x y z
N MET A 1 -0.21 -2.58 10.08
CA MET A 1 0.44 -1.74 9.05
C MET A 1 -0.16 -2.11 7.71
N LYS A 2 -0.54 -1.14 6.89
CA LYS A 2 -1.15 -1.37 5.57
C LYS A 2 -0.08 -1.34 4.48
N LEU A 3 -0.05 -2.37 3.64
CA LEU A 3 0.84 -2.51 2.49
C LEU A 3 0.00 -2.42 1.22
N TYR A 4 0.20 -1.32 0.50
CA TYR A 4 -0.44 -1.08 -0.78
C TYR A 4 0.44 -1.63 -1.90
N ILE A 5 -0.11 -2.49 -2.75
CA ILE A 5 0.60 -3.09 -3.89
C ILE A 5 -0.23 -2.98 -5.17
N TYR A 6 0.43 -2.82 -6.30
CA TYR A 6 -0.22 -2.96 -7.60
C TYR A 6 -0.22 -4.41 -8.05
N ASP A 7 -1.33 -4.84 -8.66
CA ASP A 7 -1.37 -6.16 -9.30
C ASP A 7 -0.36 -6.20 -10.46
N HIS A 8 0.35 -7.31 -10.60
CA HIS A 8 1.44 -7.52 -11.58
C HIS A 8 2.71 -6.66 -11.46
N CYS A 9 2.91 -5.88 -10.39
CA CYS A 9 4.15 -5.13 -10.21
C CYS A 9 5.29 -6.01 -9.64
N PRO A 10 6.40 -6.24 -10.38
CA PRO A 10 7.51 -7.07 -9.91
C PRO A 10 8.23 -6.48 -8.68
N PHE A 11 8.17 -5.16 -8.48
CA PHE A 11 8.72 -4.50 -7.29
C PHE A 11 7.87 -4.77 -6.04
N CYS A 12 6.55 -4.78 -6.17
CA CYS A 12 5.63 -5.04 -5.07
C CYS A 12 5.72 -6.47 -4.52
N VAL A 13 6.05 -7.44 -5.40
CA VAL A 13 6.29 -8.83 -5.00
C VAL A 13 7.44 -8.95 -4.01
N LYS A 14 8.55 -8.23 -4.25
CA LYS A 14 9.71 -8.21 -3.33
C LYS A 14 9.34 -7.63 -1.96
N ALA A 15 8.51 -6.59 -1.92
CA ALA A 15 8.05 -6.01 -0.66
C ALA A 15 7.23 -7.02 0.17
N ARG A 16 6.28 -7.71 -0.48
CA ARG A 16 5.45 -8.75 0.17
C ARG A 16 6.30 -9.92 0.71
N MET A 17 7.33 -10.34 -0.01
CA MET A 17 8.21 -11.45 0.40
C MET A 17 8.92 -11.19 1.73
N ILE A 18 9.39 -9.96 1.97
CA ILE A 18 10.11 -9.62 3.21
C ILE A 18 9.19 -9.72 4.44
N PHE A 19 7.93 -9.31 4.32
CA PHE A 19 6.96 -9.40 5.43
C PHE A 19 6.61 -10.85 5.75
N GLY A 20 6.45 -11.70 4.72
CA GLY A 20 6.25 -13.13 4.89
C GLY A 20 7.44 -13.82 5.56
N LEU A 21 8.68 -13.48 5.16
CA LEU A 21 9.90 -14.04 5.76
C LEU A 21 10.08 -13.62 7.23
N LYS A 22 9.65 -12.41 7.60
CA LYS A 22 9.75 -11.90 8.98
C LYS A 22 8.52 -12.23 9.83
N ASN A 23 7.52 -12.95 9.30
CA ASN A 23 6.24 -13.23 9.97
C ASN A 23 5.58 -11.97 10.56
N ILE A 24 5.66 -10.84 9.86
CA ILE A 24 5.06 -9.59 10.30
C ILE A 24 3.63 -9.52 9.77
N PRO A 25 2.61 -9.37 10.63
CA PRO A 25 1.24 -9.20 10.19
C PRO A 25 1.09 -7.84 9.48
N VAL A 26 0.80 -7.90 8.19
CA VAL A 26 0.52 -6.73 7.36
C VAL A 26 -0.82 -6.92 6.65
N GLU A 27 -1.60 -5.84 6.60
CA GLU A 27 -2.85 -5.79 5.84
C GLU A 27 -2.50 -5.44 4.40
N LEU A 28 -2.91 -6.26 3.44
CA LEU A 28 -2.47 -6.17 2.05
C LEU A 28 -3.60 -5.64 1.18
N ASN A 29 -3.41 -4.44 0.65
CA ASN A 29 -4.36 -3.76 -0.23
C ASN A 29 -3.82 -3.81 -1.65
N VAL A 30 -4.51 -4.54 -2.52
CA VAL A 30 -4.16 -4.63 -3.95
C VAL A 30 -4.91 -3.53 -4.70
N LEU A 31 -4.17 -2.64 -5.35
CA LEU A 31 -4.71 -1.63 -6.24
C LEU A 31 -4.67 -2.14 -7.68
N GLN A 32 -5.71 -1.83 -8.44
CA GLN A 32 -5.69 -1.99 -9.88
C GLN A 32 -4.81 -0.89 -10.51
N ASN A 33 -4.07 -1.24 -11.55
CA ASN A 33 -3.22 -0.29 -12.28
C ASN A 33 -4.03 0.85 -12.93
N ASP A 34 -5.29 0.57 -13.29
CA ASP A 34 -6.17 1.51 -13.98
C ASP A 34 -6.94 2.42 -13.02
N ASP A 35 -6.81 2.19 -11.70
CA ASP A 35 -7.36 3.04 -10.64
C ASP A 35 -6.36 4.15 -10.27
N GLU A 36 -6.08 5.04 -11.22
CA GLU A 36 -5.23 6.23 -11.04
C GLU A 36 -5.80 7.21 -9.98
N ALA A 37 -7.07 7.01 -9.58
CA ALA A 37 -7.78 7.76 -8.56
C ALA A 37 -7.42 7.37 -7.10
N THR A 38 -6.70 6.27 -6.90
CA THR A 38 -6.27 5.81 -5.58
C THR A 38 -4.75 5.62 -5.58
N PRO A 39 -3.99 6.34 -4.72
CA PRO A 39 -4.43 7.05 -3.54
C PRO A 39 -4.42 8.56 -3.79
N THR A 40 -5.59 9.20 -3.82
CA THR A 40 -5.65 10.62 -3.51
C THR A 40 -5.06 10.84 -2.11
N PRO A 41 -4.38 11.98 -1.85
CA PRO A 41 -3.84 12.29 -0.53
C PRO A 41 -4.86 12.16 0.62
N ASP A 42 -6.15 12.26 0.32
CA ASP A 42 -7.26 12.08 1.26
C ASP A 42 -7.46 10.64 1.75
N ASP A 43 -7.09 9.62 0.97
CA ASP A 43 -7.21 8.22 1.41
C ASP A 43 -6.16 7.89 2.49
N TRP A 44 -4.96 8.49 2.34
CA TRP A 44 -3.90 8.42 3.35
C TRP A 44 -4.25 9.19 4.65
N SER A 45 -5.14 10.18 4.56
CA SER A 45 -5.59 10.98 5.72
C SER A 45 -6.66 10.29 6.56
N LYS A 46 -7.38 9.28 6.05
CA LYS A 46 -8.48 8.65 6.80
C LYS A 46 -8.05 7.57 7.78
N ASP A 47 -6.85 7.02 7.64
CA ASP A 47 -6.28 6.04 8.57
C ASP A 47 -5.16 6.59 9.47
N GLY A 48 -5.02 7.91 9.55
CA GLY A 48 -4.26 8.57 10.63
C GLY A 48 -2.73 8.46 10.55
N ALA A 49 -2.11 8.63 9.36
CA ALA A 49 -0.65 8.56 9.27
C ALA A 49 0.06 9.50 8.27
N HIS A 50 -0.37 10.73 7.95
CA HIS A 50 0.58 11.84 7.65
C HIS A 50 -0.13 13.20 7.60
N PRO A 51 0.51 14.29 8.07
CA PRO A 51 -0.08 15.62 8.05
C PRO A 51 -0.27 16.15 6.63
N ALA A 52 -1.40 16.82 6.45
CA ALA A 52 -1.85 17.52 5.26
C ALA A 52 -0.72 18.27 4.55
N LYS A 53 -0.58 18.06 3.24
CA LYS A 53 0.15 19.01 2.39
C LYS A 53 -0.76 20.19 2.07
N ARG A 54 -0.35 21.33 2.66
CA ARG A 54 -0.88 22.71 2.58
C ARG A 54 -1.93 23.09 3.60
#